data_AF-A0A9E0BB99-F1
#
_entry.id   AF-A0A9E0BB99-F1
#
_cell.length_a   1.000
_cell.length_b   1.000
_cell.length_c   1.000
_cell.angle_alpha   90.00
_cell.angle_beta   90.00
_cell.angle_gamma   90.00
#
_symmetry.space_group_name_H-M   'P 1'
#
loop_
_entity.id
_entity.type
_entity.pdbx_description
1 polymer ?
#
loop_
_entity_poly.entity_id
_entity_poly.type
_entity_poly.pdbx_seq_one_letter_code
_entity_poly.pdbx_strand_id
1 'polypeptide(L)'
;LQGVKINDKHIEVIVRQMMRKMTITDPGDTRFLEGQLVDKIEFLEENDRMYDKKVVEENGDSTKFKQGAIITIRQLREENSSLKRADKKILECRDANSATATPTLQGITRSSLGTSSWISAASFQETTKVLSHAAISARVDNLLGLKENVIVGHQIPAGTGQRHFRNLIVGSREDLERMENARNKKVEVE
;
A
#
# COMPACT_ATOMS: atom_id res chain seq x y z
N LEU A 1 -13.14 -29.40 -27.53
CA LEU A 1 -13.08 -27.99 -27.08
C LEU A 1 -13.97 -27.15 -27.99
N GLN A 2 -14.81 -26.26 -27.45
CA GLN A 2 -15.97 -25.63 -28.12
C GLN A 2 -15.66 -24.62 -29.27
N GLY A 3 -14.47 -24.61 -29.88
CA GLY A 3 -14.18 -23.77 -31.06
C GLY A 3 -14.20 -22.25 -30.84
N VAL A 4 -14.44 -21.79 -29.60
CA VAL A 4 -14.44 -20.37 -29.25
C VAL A 4 -13.01 -19.87 -29.13
N LYS A 5 -12.65 -18.89 -29.96
CA LYS A 5 -11.35 -18.20 -29.87
C LYS A 5 -11.43 -17.14 -28.78
N ILE A 6 -10.72 -17.35 -27.66
CA ILE A 6 -10.56 -16.39 -26.58
C ILE A 6 -9.08 -15.99 -26.52
N ASN A 7 -8.78 -14.70 -26.42
CA ASN A 7 -7.41 -14.24 -26.22
C ASN A 7 -6.97 -14.54 -24.78
N ASP A 8 -5.81 -15.19 -24.63
CA ASP A 8 -5.25 -15.60 -23.33
C ASP A 8 -5.10 -14.44 -22.35
N LYS A 9 -4.92 -13.21 -22.84
CA LYS A 9 -4.83 -12.01 -22.00
C LYS A 9 -6.05 -11.85 -21.08
N HIS A 10 -7.25 -12.25 -21.52
CA HIS A 10 -8.44 -12.18 -20.68
C HIS A 10 -8.38 -13.17 -19.51
N ILE A 11 -7.87 -14.37 -19.77
CA ILE A 11 -7.71 -15.42 -18.77
C ILE A 11 -6.60 -15.02 -17.79
N GLU A 12 -5.49 -14.49 -18.29
CA GLU A 12 -4.37 -14.00 -17.48
C GLU A 12 -4.82 -12.94 -16.47
N VAL A 13 -5.63 -11.97 -16.90
CA VAL A 13 -6.15 -10.92 -16.02
C VAL A 13 -7.01 -11.52 -14.89
N ILE A 14 -7.80 -12.55 -15.17
CA ILE A 14 -8.64 -13.23 -14.17
C ILE A 14 -7.77 -14.03 -13.20
N VAL A 15 -6.83 -14.83 -13.71
CA VAL A 15 -5.91 -15.63 -12.89
C VAL A 15 -5.04 -14.74 -12.01
N ARG A 16 -4.62 -13.58 -12.51
CA ARG A 16 -3.91 -12.57 -11.71
C ARG A 16 -4.74 -12.10 -10.51
N GLN A 17 -6.06 -11.95 -10.64
CA GLN A 17 -6.93 -11.63 -9.51
C GLN A 17 -7.06 -12.79 -8.52
N MET A 18 -7.05 -14.03 -9.02
CA MET A 18 -7.08 -15.23 -8.17
C MET A 18 -5.80 -15.39 -7.34
N MET A 19 -4.66 -14.85 -7.79
CA MET A 19 -3.35 -14.88 -7.11
C MET A 19 -3.02 -13.60 -6.32
N ARG A 20 -3.98 -12.71 -6.09
CA ARG A 20 -3.73 -11.40 -5.43
C ARG A 20 -3.36 -11.53 -3.94
N LYS A 21 -3.68 -12.66 -3.30
CA LYS A 21 -3.44 -12.89 -1.88
C LYS A 21 -2.26 -13.81 -1.64
N MET A 22 -1.61 -13.62 -0.50
CA MET A 22 -0.54 -14.47 -0.02
C MET A 22 -0.73 -14.84 1.44
N THR A 23 -0.22 -16.00 1.80
CA THR A 23 -0.25 -16.52 3.17
C THR A 23 1.13 -16.33 3.78
N ILE A 24 1.18 -15.67 4.92
CA ILE A 24 2.41 -15.44 5.67
C ILE A 24 2.92 -16.77 6.23
N THR A 25 4.17 -17.12 5.94
CA THR A 25 4.85 -18.30 6.48
C THR A 25 5.72 -17.96 7.68
N ASP A 26 6.37 -16.79 7.65
CA ASP A 26 7.13 -16.26 8.78
C ASP A 26 6.92 -14.74 8.84
N PRO A 27 6.38 -14.19 9.94
CA PRO A 27 6.15 -12.75 10.07
C PRO A 27 7.43 -11.92 10.24
N GLY A 28 8.56 -12.51 10.63
CA GLY A 28 9.78 -11.75 10.93
C GLY A 28 9.53 -10.66 11.97
N ASP A 29 10.02 -9.44 11.72
CA ASP A 29 9.81 -8.26 12.58
C ASP A 29 8.68 -7.33 12.08
N THR A 30 7.82 -7.83 11.18
CA THR A 30 6.69 -7.07 10.64
C THR A 30 5.47 -7.12 11.56
N ARG A 31 4.41 -6.37 11.20
CA ARG A 31 3.10 -6.43 11.89
C ARG A 31 2.25 -7.66 11.56
N PHE A 32 2.72 -8.57 10.72
CA PHE A 32 1.93 -9.71 10.27
C PHE A 32 1.88 -10.84 11.30
N LEU A 33 0.90 -11.73 11.14
CA LEU A 33 0.79 -12.98 11.90
C LEU A 33 1.04 -14.18 10.98
N GLU A 34 1.61 -15.24 11.54
CA GLU A 34 1.80 -16.50 10.82
C GLU A 34 0.44 -17.07 10.36
N GLY A 35 0.38 -17.55 9.11
CA GLY A 35 -0.86 -18.06 8.49
C GLY A 35 -1.85 -16.98 8.07
N GLN A 36 -1.56 -15.69 8.31
CA GLN A 36 -2.44 -14.61 7.89
C GLN A 36 -2.50 -14.49 6.36
N LEU A 37 -3.71 -14.30 5.82
CA LEU A 37 -3.93 -13.94 4.42
C LEU A 37 -3.85 -12.43 4.24
N VAL A 38 -2.85 -11.97 3.49
CA VAL A 38 -2.61 -10.55 3.22
C VAL A 38 -2.65 -10.25 1.72
N ASP A 39 -2.89 -8.99 1.37
CA ASP A 39 -2.78 -8.56 -0.02
C ASP A 39 -1.32 -8.52 -0.47
N LYS A 40 -1.06 -8.93 -1.72
CA LYS A 40 0.29 -8.91 -2.27
C LYS A 40 0.92 -7.53 -2.25
N ILE A 41 0.14 -6.48 -2.52
CA ILE A 41 0.67 -5.10 -2.50
C ILE A 41 1.02 -4.68 -1.07
N GLU A 42 0.10 -4.91 -0.12
CA GLU A 42 0.32 -4.57 1.29
C GLU A 42 1.53 -5.31 1.88
N PHE A 43 1.73 -6.59 1.52
CA PHE A 43 2.91 -7.35 1.93
C PHE A 43 4.21 -6.74 1.42
N LEU A 44 4.25 -6.40 0.12
CA LEU A 44 5.45 -5.81 -0.49
C LEU A 44 5.76 -4.45 0.14
N GLU A 45 4.75 -3.60 0.34
CA GLU A 45 4.91 -2.30 0.99
C GLU A 45 5.42 -2.42 2.43
N GLU A 46 4.92 -3.38 3.21
CA GLU A 46 5.38 -3.60 4.58
C GLU A 46 6.83 -4.12 4.62
N ASN A 47 7.20 -5.02 3.71
CA ASN A 47 8.56 -5.52 3.62
C ASN A 47 9.54 -4.42 3.17
N ASP A 48 9.17 -3.61 2.18
CA ASP A 48 9.95 -2.45 1.74
C ASP A 48 10.11 -1.45 2.89
N ARG A 49 9.08 -1.27 3.71
CA ARG A 49 9.15 -0.44 4.93
C ARG A 49 10.11 -1.02 5.97
N MET A 50 10.30 -2.33 6.04
CA MET A 50 11.22 -2.97 6.98
C MET A 50 12.66 -3.03 6.48
N TYR A 51 12.86 -2.82 5.18
CA TYR A 51 14.18 -2.71 4.59
C TYR A 51 15.03 -1.61 5.26
N ASP A 52 16.32 -1.87 5.45
CA ASP A 52 17.31 -1.02 6.13
C ASP A 52 16.99 -0.60 7.58
N LYS A 53 15.97 -1.20 8.21
CA LYS A 53 15.70 -1.00 9.63
C LYS A 53 16.50 -1.96 10.50
N LYS A 54 16.74 -1.53 11.73
CA LYS A 54 17.44 -2.30 12.76
C LYS A 54 16.51 -2.48 13.96
N VAL A 55 16.60 -3.63 14.62
CA VAL A 55 15.86 -3.94 15.83
C VAL A 55 16.82 -3.86 17.02
N VAL A 56 16.42 -3.13 18.07
CA VAL A 56 17.20 -2.99 19.30
C VAL A 56 17.16 -4.31 20.08
N GLU A 57 18.31 -4.97 20.24
CA GLU A 57 18.44 -6.17 21.08
C GLU A 57 18.74 -5.78 22.52
N GLU A 58 19.74 -4.94 22.75
CA GLU A 58 20.06 -4.40 24.07
C GLU A 58 19.98 -2.88 24.07
N ASN A 59 19.28 -2.36 25.08
CA ASN A 59 19.05 -0.93 25.22
C ASN A 59 20.25 -0.16 25.80
N GLY A 60 21.24 -0.86 26.37
CA GLY A 60 22.31 -0.22 27.13
C GLY A 60 21.76 0.76 28.18
N ASP A 61 22.24 2.00 28.16
CA ASP A 61 21.75 3.09 29.02
C ASP A 61 20.91 4.15 28.27
N SER A 62 20.41 3.84 27.06
CA SER A 62 19.53 4.76 26.34
C SER A 62 18.17 4.85 27.04
N THR A 63 17.66 6.07 27.21
CA THR A 63 16.29 6.30 27.70
C THR A 63 15.28 6.46 26.57
N LYS A 64 15.76 6.61 25.33
CA LYS A 64 14.94 6.99 24.18
C LYS A 64 14.34 5.80 23.46
N PHE A 65 15.10 4.72 23.32
CA PHE A 65 14.64 3.48 22.71
C PHE A 65 14.43 2.41 23.78
N LYS A 66 13.66 1.39 23.45
CA LYS A 66 13.45 0.20 24.29
C LYS A 66 13.87 -1.02 23.50
N GLN A 67 14.17 -2.10 24.19
CA GLN A 67 14.39 -3.40 23.56
C GLN A 67 13.20 -3.78 22.67
N GLY A 68 13.48 -4.28 21.47
CA GLY A 68 12.49 -4.60 20.43
C GLY A 68 12.02 -3.41 19.60
N ALA A 69 12.50 -2.19 19.86
CA ALA A 69 12.16 -1.05 19.02
C ALA A 69 12.83 -1.17 17.63
N ILE A 70 12.06 -0.87 16.59
CA ILE A 70 12.57 -0.82 15.22
C ILE A 70 13.01 0.61 14.92
N ILE A 71 14.28 0.79 14.59
CA ILE A 71 14.91 2.09 14.36
C ILE A 71 15.59 2.14 13.00
N THR A 72 15.77 3.35 12.48
CA THR A 72 16.56 3.57 11.27
C THR A 72 18.06 3.63 11.60
N ILE A 73 18.92 3.34 10.62
CA ILE A 73 20.38 3.46 10.76
C ILE A 73 20.79 4.87 11.22
N ARG A 74 20.08 5.91 10.75
CA ARG A 74 20.32 7.29 11.16
C ARG A 74 20.08 7.51 12.65
N GLN A 75 18.91 7.06 13.15
CA GLN A 75 18.56 7.19 14.56
C GLN A 75 19.53 6.42 15.46
N LEU A 76 19.95 5.23 15.04
CA LEU A 76 20.97 4.43 15.75
C LEU A 76 22.29 5.19 15.87
N ARG A 77 22.76 5.82 14.79
CA ARG A 77 24.03 6.58 14.79
C ARG A 77 23.96 7.82 15.68
N GLU A 78 22.85 8.57 15.60
CA GLU A 78 22.63 9.77 16.42
C GLU A 78 22.65 9.42 17.91
N GLU A 79 21.91 8.37 18.30
CA GLU A 79 21.83 7.92 19.70
C GLU A 79 23.16 7.35 20.20
N ASN A 80 23.83 6.51 19.41
CA ASN A 80 25.13 5.96 19.78
C ASN A 80 26.21 7.05 19.88
N SER A 81 26.10 8.15 19.11
CA SER A 81 26.98 9.30 19.26
C SER A 81 26.74 10.05 20.57
N SER A 82 25.49 10.22 21.01
CA SER A 82 25.20 10.84 22.31
C SER A 82 25.60 9.96 23.50
N LEU A 83 25.40 8.64 23.41
CA LEU A 83 25.79 7.71 24.48
C LEU A 83 27.31 7.66 24.64
N LYS A 84 28.06 7.62 23.52
CA LYS A 84 29.53 7.68 23.55
C LYS A 84 30.06 8.98 24.14
N ARG A 85 29.41 10.12 23.90
CA ARG A 85 29.81 11.42 24.49
C ARG A 85 29.54 11.50 26.00
N ALA A 86 28.64 10.67 26.50
CA ALA A 86 28.28 10.62 27.92
C ALA A 86 28.91 9.42 28.66
N ASP A 87 29.87 8.72 28.03
CA ASP A 87 30.53 7.50 28.54
C ASP A 87 29.57 6.39 29.00
N LYS A 88 28.43 6.26 28.30
CA LYS A 88 27.37 5.27 28.58
C LYS A 88 27.46 4.04 27.66
N LYS A 89 26.85 2.92 28.05
CA LYS A 89 26.79 1.72 27.20
C LYS A 89 25.98 2.02 25.93
N ILE A 90 26.57 1.72 24.78
CA ILE A 90 25.95 1.90 23.45
C ILE A 90 24.82 0.90 23.21
N LEU A 91 23.96 1.24 22.24
CA LEU A 91 22.86 0.40 21.80
C LEU A 91 23.38 -0.74 20.93
N GLU A 92 22.98 -1.97 21.23
CA GLU A 92 23.23 -3.14 20.39
C GLU A 92 21.98 -3.44 19.56
N CYS A 93 22.14 -3.58 18.25
CA CYS A 93 21.03 -3.77 17.32
C CYS A 93 21.38 -4.82 16.29
N ARG A 94 20.37 -5.61 15.91
CA ARG A 94 20.42 -6.51 14.76
C ARG A 94 19.64 -5.95 13.57
N ASP A 95 19.77 -6.60 12.44
CA ASP A 95 19.03 -6.27 11.23
C ASP A 95 17.58 -6.74 11.36
N ALA A 96 16.64 -5.92 10.85
CA ALA A 96 15.24 -6.29 10.85
C ALA A 96 14.98 -7.37 9.77
N ASN A 97 14.31 -8.44 10.16
CA ASN A 97 13.91 -9.50 9.26
C ASN A 97 12.56 -9.14 8.62
N SER A 98 12.51 -9.17 7.30
CA SER A 98 11.27 -9.00 6.53
C SER A 98 10.39 -10.25 6.63
N ALA A 99 9.09 -10.11 6.41
CA ALA A 99 8.19 -11.25 6.41
C ALA A 99 8.41 -12.13 5.17
N THR A 100 8.26 -13.44 5.35
CA THR A 100 8.23 -14.43 4.27
C THR A 100 6.82 -14.95 4.08
N ALA A 101 6.42 -15.17 2.83
CA ALA A 101 5.07 -15.58 2.48
C ALA A 101 5.02 -16.34 1.17
N THR A 102 3.96 -17.14 1.02
CA THR A 102 3.72 -17.95 -0.18
C THR A 102 2.47 -17.46 -0.92
N PRO A 103 2.50 -17.38 -2.26
CA PRO A 103 1.33 -16.98 -3.03
C PRO A 103 0.21 -18.02 -2.88
N THR A 104 -1.02 -17.56 -2.68
CA THR A 104 -2.17 -18.45 -2.49
C THR A 104 -3.17 -18.26 -3.61
N LEU A 105 -3.45 -19.33 -4.36
CA LEU A 105 -4.47 -19.31 -5.41
C LEU A 105 -5.86 -19.44 -4.78
N GLN A 106 -6.70 -18.44 -5.00
CA GLN A 106 -8.08 -18.42 -4.53
C GLN A 106 -9.06 -18.60 -5.69
N GLY A 107 -10.23 -19.21 -5.42
CA GLY A 107 -11.34 -19.20 -6.37
C GLY A 107 -11.89 -17.77 -6.58
N ILE A 108 -12.46 -17.50 -7.77
CA ILE A 108 -12.97 -16.18 -8.17
C ILE A 108 -13.93 -15.59 -7.12
N THR A 109 -14.82 -16.41 -6.56
CA THR A 109 -15.77 -15.99 -5.52
C THR A 109 -15.06 -15.49 -4.27
N ARG A 110 -14.04 -16.22 -3.80
CA ARG A 110 -13.27 -15.88 -2.59
C ARG A 110 -12.38 -14.64 -2.83
N SER A 111 -11.77 -14.52 -4.00
CA SER A 111 -10.98 -13.34 -4.38
C SER A 111 -11.83 -12.07 -4.51
N SER A 112 -13.09 -12.21 -4.91
CA SER A 112 -14.05 -11.10 -5.05
C SER A 112 -14.61 -10.64 -3.70
N LEU A 113 -14.84 -11.57 -2.76
CA LEU A 113 -15.18 -11.23 -1.37
C LEU A 113 -13.99 -10.63 -0.60
N GLY A 114 -12.76 -11.02 -0.95
CA GLY A 114 -11.52 -10.54 -0.36
C GLY A 114 -10.95 -9.25 -0.97
N THR A 115 -11.77 -8.44 -1.64
CA THR A 115 -11.36 -7.10 -2.12
C THR A 115 -11.15 -6.14 -0.95
N SER A 116 -10.27 -5.15 -1.13
CA SER A 116 -10.04 -4.09 -0.13
C SER A 116 -11.29 -3.22 0.06
N SER A 117 -12.01 -2.94 -1.03
CA SER A 117 -13.30 -2.27 -0.97
C SER A 117 -14.36 -3.18 -0.35
N TRP A 118 -14.91 -2.73 0.76
CA TRP A 118 -16.05 -3.38 1.40
C TRP A 118 -17.34 -3.10 0.67
N ILE A 119 -17.48 -1.95 -0.02
CA ILE A 119 -18.66 -1.62 -0.84
C ILE A 119 -18.78 -2.62 -2.00
N SER A 120 -17.67 -2.86 -2.71
CA SER A 120 -17.61 -3.81 -3.81
C SER A 120 -17.86 -5.25 -3.30
N ALA A 121 -17.24 -5.65 -2.19
CA ALA A 121 -17.44 -6.98 -1.61
C ALA A 121 -18.89 -7.20 -1.16
N ALA A 122 -19.49 -6.22 -0.47
CA ALA A 122 -20.87 -6.29 0.01
C ALA A 122 -21.87 -6.37 -1.16
N SER A 123 -21.61 -5.65 -2.27
CA SER A 123 -22.46 -5.71 -3.47
C SER A 123 -22.42 -7.07 -4.20
N PHE A 124 -21.42 -7.91 -3.91
CA PHE A 124 -21.25 -9.19 -4.60
C PHE A 124 -22.01 -10.32 -3.90
N GLN A 125 -21.62 -10.68 -2.67
CA GLN A 125 -22.20 -11.77 -1.87
C GLN A 125 -21.96 -11.51 -0.37
N GLU A 126 -22.59 -12.29 0.52
CA GLU A 126 -22.39 -12.22 1.99
C GLU A 126 -22.59 -10.81 2.59
N THR A 127 -23.53 -10.03 2.05
CA THR A 127 -23.79 -8.60 2.38
C THR A 127 -23.71 -8.29 3.88
N THR A 128 -24.49 -9.00 4.70
CA THR A 128 -24.58 -8.77 6.15
C THR A 128 -23.24 -9.00 6.84
N LYS A 129 -22.51 -10.05 6.47
CA LYS A 129 -21.21 -10.37 7.07
C LYS A 129 -20.15 -9.35 6.70
N VAL A 130 -20.12 -8.91 5.43
CA VAL A 130 -19.18 -7.89 4.97
C VAL A 130 -19.44 -6.55 5.66
N LEU A 131 -20.70 -6.12 5.74
CA LEU A 131 -21.07 -4.85 6.39
C LEU A 131 -20.78 -4.87 7.89
N SER A 132 -21.10 -5.97 8.60
CA SER A 132 -20.79 -6.10 10.02
C SER A 132 -19.29 -6.03 10.29
N HIS A 133 -18.47 -6.75 9.49
CA HIS A 133 -17.02 -6.69 9.65
C HIS A 133 -16.47 -5.29 9.31
N ALA A 134 -17.00 -4.63 8.29
CA ALA A 134 -16.60 -3.28 7.93
C ALA A 134 -16.92 -2.28 9.05
N ALA A 135 -18.09 -2.41 9.67
CA ALA A 135 -18.51 -1.58 10.80
C ALA A 135 -17.64 -1.80 12.04
N ILE A 136 -17.38 -3.06 12.42
CA ILE A 136 -16.54 -3.39 13.58
C ILE A 136 -15.12 -2.86 13.42
N SER A 137 -14.54 -3.01 12.23
CA SER A 137 -13.18 -2.54 11.94
C SER A 137 -13.11 -1.06 11.51
N ALA A 138 -14.23 -0.33 11.54
CA ALA A 138 -14.34 1.04 11.05
C ALA A 138 -13.66 1.26 9.68
N ARG A 139 -13.91 0.36 8.72
CA ARG A 139 -13.24 0.39 7.41
C ARG A 139 -13.71 1.59 6.58
N VAL A 140 -12.74 2.31 6.02
CA VAL A 140 -12.98 3.38 5.04
C VAL A 140 -12.76 2.83 3.64
N ASP A 141 -13.68 3.14 2.73
CA ASP A 141 -13.57 2.79 1.31
C ASP A 141 -13.00 3.98 0.52
N ASN A 142 -11.95 3.75 -0.25
CA ASN A 142 -11.23 4.80 -0.98
C ASN A 142 -11.73 4.99 -2.42
N LEU A 143 -12.80 4.29 -2.84
CA LEU A 143 -13.45 4.42 -4.15
C LEU A 143 -12.43 4.31 -5.31
N LEU A 144 -11.55 3.32 -5.25
CA LEU A 144 -10.52 3.07 -6.27
C LEU A 144 -11.06 2.24 -7.44
N GLY A 145 -12.07 1.41 -7.18
CA GLY A 145 -12.65 0.48 -8.14
C GLY A 145 -13.81 1.05 -8.95
N LEU A 146 -14.26 0.29 -9.95
CA LEU A 146 -15.41 0.68 -10.77
C LEU A 146 -16.72 0.56 -9.99
N LYS A 147 -16.95 -0.57 -9.31
CA LYS A 147 -18.23 -0.87 -8.63
C LYS A 147 -18.55 0.12 -7.52
N GLU A 148 -17.55 0.48 -6.72
CA GLU A 148 -17.67 1.49 -5.68
C GLU A 148 -18.19 2.81 -6.25
N ASN A 149 -17.55 3.33 -7.29
CA ASN A 149 -17.93 4.60 -7.90
C ASN A 149 -19.31 4.53 -8.57
N VAL A 150 -19.66 3.40 -9.20
CA VAL A 150 -21.00 3.19 -9.78
C VAL A 150 -22.09 3.22 -8.70
N ILE A 151 -21.88 2.55 -7.57
CA ILE A 151 -22.87 2.49 -6.47
C ILE A 151 -23.09 3.88 -5.86
N VAL A 152 -22.02 4.67 -5.70
CA VAL A 152 -22.11 6.02 -5.13
C VAL A 152 -22.58 7.06 -6.16
N GLY A 153 -22.50 6.76 -7.46
CA GLY A 153 -22.87 7.70 -8.53
C GLY A 153 -21.74 8.67 -8.93
N HIS A 154 -20.49 8.33 -8.64
CA HIS A 154 -19.31 9.09 -9.07
C HIS A 154 -18.88 8.68 -10.50
N GLN A 155 -18.14 9.57 -11.17
CA GLN A 155 -17.49 9.23 -12.43
C GLN A 155 -16.51 8.06 -12.21
N ILE A 156 -16.69 6.98 -12.97
CA ILE A 156 -15.86 5.78 -12.84
C ILE A 156 -14.39 6.05 -13.21
N PRO A 157 -13.41 5.42 -12.54
CA PRO A 157 -11.99 5.62 -12.80
C PRO A 157 -11.49 4.86 -14.06
N ALA A 158 -12.25 4.93 -15.16
CA ALA A 158 -11.90 4.33 -16.45
C ALA A 158 -12.33 5.22 -17.62
N GLY A 159 -11.73 5.02 -18.80
CA GLY A 159 -11.98 5.87 -19.97
C GLY A 159 -11.64 7.33 -19.70
N THR A 160 -12.60 8.23 -19.93
CA THR A 160 -12.47 9.68 -19.66
C THR A 160 -12.39 10.02 -18.17
N GLY A 161 -12.80 9.09 -17.29
CA GLY A 161 -12.72 9.27 -15.84
C GLY A 161 -11.39 8.86 -15.21
N GLN A 162 -10.39 8.48 -16.00
CA GLN A 162 -9.04 8.24 -15.47
C GLN A 162 -8.49 9.49 -14.79
N ARG A 163 -7.94 9.32 -13.58
CA ARG A 163 -7.45 10.42 -12.75
C ARG A 163 -6.38 11.27 -13.42
N HIS A 164 -5.57 10.68 -14.31
CA HIS A 164 -4.54 11.40 -15.08
C HIS A 164 -5.13 12.43 -16.05
N PHE A 165 -6.32 12.18 -16.60
CA PHE A 165 -6.98 13.12 -17.52
C PHE A 165 -7.72 14.25 -16.82
N ARG A 166 -8.04 14.11 -15.52
CA ARG A 166 -8.83 15.11 -14.78
C ARG A 166 -8.18 16.50 -14.76
N ASN A 167 -6.85 16.55 -14.74
CA ASN A 167 -6.08 17.80 -14.69
C ASN A 167 -5.40 18.11 -16.02
N LEU A 168 -5.73 17.39 -17.10
CA LEU A 168 -5.16 17.64 -18.41
C LEU A 168 -5.85 18.87 -19.02
N ILE A 169 -5.13 19.97 -19.06
CA ILE A 169 -5.58 21.21 -19.69
C ILE A 169 -5.00 21.26 -21.10
N VAL A 170 -5.85 21.42 -22.10
CA VAL A 170 -5.45 21.57 -23.50
C VAL A 170 -5.80 23.01 -23.93
N GLY A 171 -4.82 23.72 -24.48
CA GLY A 171 -4.97 25.08 -24.97
C GLY A 171 -4.27 25.27 -26.31
N SER A 172 -4.55 26.38 -26.99
CA SER A 172 -3.81 26.76 -28.20
C SER A 172 -2.37 27.11 -27.83
N ARG A 173 -1.44 26.92 -28.77
CA ARG A 173 -0.03 27.24 -28.54
C ARG A 173 0.17 28.73 -28.22
N GLU A 174 -0.55 29.60 -28.92
CA GLU A 174 -0.49 31.04 -28.71
C GLU A 174 -0.98 31.45 -27.31
N ASP A 175 -2.03 30.81 -26.80
CA ASP A 175 -2.57 31.11 -25.46
C ASP A 175 -1.63 30.61 -24.35
N LEU A 176 -0.96 29.48 -24.56
CA LEU A 176 0.07 28.97 -23.64
C LEU A 176 1.27 29.92 -23.57
N GLU A 177 1.79 30.35 -24.72
CA GLU A 177 2.92 31.29 -24.80
C GLU A 177 2.55 32.65 -24.18
N ARG A 178 1.31 33.13 -24.34
CA ARG A 178 0.81 34.34 -23.66
C ARG A 178 0.76 34.17 -22.14
N MET A 179 0.26 33.03 -21.65
CA MET A 179 0.20 32.75 -20.21
C MET A 179 1.59 32.62 -19.58
N GLU A 180 2.55 31.99 -20.27
CA GLU A 180 3.94 31.89 -19.82
C GLU A 180 4.61 33.27 -19.75
N ASN A 181 4.44 34.10 -20.80
CA ASN A 181 4.98 35.45 -20.82
C ASN A 181 4.36 36.34 -19.73
N ALA A 182 3.06 36.20 -19.45
CA ALA A 182 2.39 36.89 -18.36
C ALA A 182 2.86 36.41 -16.97
N ARG A 183 3.20 35.12 -16.83
CA ARG A 183 3.75 34.56 -15.59
C ARG A 183 5.17 35.03 -15.33
N ASN A 184 6.04 35.03 -16.35
CA ASN A 184 7.42 35.50 -16.22
C ASN A 184 7.48 37.00 -15.87
N LYS A 185 6.63 37.83 -16.49
CA LYS A 185 6.51 39.25 -16.15
C LYS A 185 6.07 39.52 -14.71
N LYS A 186 5.31 38.62 -14.09
CA LYS A 186 4.94 38.77 -12.67
C LYS A 186 6.08 38.42 -11.72
N VAL A 187 6.92 37.45 -12.09
CA VAL A 187 8.08 37.04 -11.27
C VAL A 187 9.21 38.09 -11.32
N GLU A 188 9.32 38.88 -12.39
CA GLU A 188 10.29 39.98 -12.48
C GLU A 188 9.88 41.26 -11.73
N VAL A 189 8.63 41.34 -11.27
CA VAL A 189 8.06 42.54 -10.59
C VAL A 189 7.95 42.34 -9.07
N GLU A 190 8.17 41.11 -8.57
CA GLU A 190 8.37 40.78 -7.16
C GLU A 190 9.86 40.65 -6.82
#